data_AF-A0A4Q3I7E6-F1
#
_entry.id   AF-A0A4Q3I7E6-F1
#
_cell.length_a   1.000
_cell.length_b   1.000
_cell.length_c   1.000
_cell.angle_alpha   90.00
_cell.angle_beta   90.00
_cell.angle_gamma   90.00
#
_symmetry.space_group_name_H-M   'P 1'
#
loop_
_entity.id
_entity.type
_entity.pdbx_description
1 polymer ?
#
loop_
_entity_poly.entity_id
_entity_poly.type
_entity_poly.pdbx_seq_one_letter_code
_entity_poly.pdbx_strand_id
1 'polypeptide(L)'
;MHQRRFLLLQGPASPFLKKLAEAIENKGAEVSKINLSIGDVAFWWPRKSELFREKPEHWAVYLDRYISDHNVTDIVMLGDGRAPHHSAAAVASARGVDVHILEHGYLRPDWLTIEPDGMSAHSRFPQDAERIRMIAESAPAIDGVGRYRSSFLTYALYDLVYHVPNVLLGWLVHPHYRTHGPVHPVREYAGWIWKALRMKSRRRNADLATTAALTPIQTADGVRLPRVFLFPLQLPGDYQIIRHAPGGDLFAIVDSVIASFAKHAGSNDRLLFKVHPIDNGLSRWPERIRA
;
A
#
# COMPACT_ATOMS: atom_id res chain seq x y z
N MET A 1 -25.63 3.14 -26.16
CA MET A 1 -24.72 3.14 -24.99
C MET A 1 -23.40 3.72 -25.47
N HIS A 2 -22.87 4.76 -24.81
CA HIS A 2 -21.57 5.30 -25.21
C HIS A 2 -20.50 4.23 -24.98
N GLN A 3 -19.62 4.06 -25.96
CA GLN A 3 -18.52 3.10 -25.88
C GLN A 3 -17.57 3.53 -24.76
N ARG A 4 -17.35 2.66 -23.75
CA ARG A 4 -16.45 2.94 -22.63
C ARG A 4 -14.99 2.77 -23.07
N ARG A 5 -14.13 3.68 -22.63
CA ARG A 5 -12.71 3.76 -22.97
C ARG A 5 -11.90 3.91 -21.69
N PHE A 6 -11.29 2.81 -21.26
CA PHE A 6 -10.53 2.70 -20.02
C PHE A 6 -9.07 3.03 -20.25
N LEU A 7 -8.54 3.98 -19.47
CA LEU A 7 -7.11 4.22 -19.34
C LEU A 7 -6.58 3.56 -18.07
N LEU A 8 -5.70 2.58 -18.22
CA LEU A 8 -4.98 2.00 -17.10
C LEU A 8 -3.70 2.79 -16.84
N LEU A 9 -3.48 3.19 -15.59
CA LEU A 9 -2.22 3.75 -15.11
C LEU A 9 -1.39 2.67 -14.42
N GLN A 10 -0.43 3.05 -13.59
CA GLN A 10 0.50 2.12 -12.97
C GLN A 10 -0.21 1.16 -12.00
N GLY A 11 0.06 -0.12 -12.16
CA GLY A 11 -0.57 -1.20 -11.40
C GLY A 11 0.29 -1.77 -10.27
N PRO A 12 -0.17 -2.90 -9.67
CA PRO A 12 0.69 -3.75 -8.85
C PRO A 12 1.78 -4.40 -9.70
N ALA A 13 2.90 -4.74 -9.06
CA ALA A 13 3.97 -5.57 -9.64
C ALA A 13 3.45 -7.00 -9.88
N SER A 14 2.62 -7.18 -10.90
CA SER A 14 2.01 -8.46 -11.26
C SER A 14 1.34 -8.38 -12.65
N PRO A 15 0.99 -9.53 -13.25
CA PRO A 15 0.21 -9.57 -14.49
C PRO A 15 -1.26 -9.11 -14.37
N PHE A 16 -1.70 -8.66 -13.19
CA PHE A 16 -3.12 -8.40 -12.90
C PHE A 16 -3.76 -7.40 -13.88
N LEU A 17 -3.13 -6.22 -14.10
CA LEU A 17 -3.70 -5.21 -14.98
C LEU A 17 -3.85 -5.69 -16.43
N LYS A 18 -2.93 -6.52 -16.89
CA LYS A 18 -3.02 -7.12 -18.23
C LYS A 18 -4.24 -8.04 -18.34
N LYS A 19 -4.49 -8.87 -17.33
CA LYS A 19 -5.69 -9.73 -17.26
C LYS A 19 -6.97 -8.92 -17.12
N LEU A 20 -6.93 -7.83 -16.34
CA LEU A 20 -8.06 -6.92 -16.20
C LEU A 20 -8.41 -6.26 -17.54
N ALA A 21 -7.40 -5.80 -18.28
CA ALA A 21 -7.60 -5.23 -19.62
C ALA A 21 -8.27 -6.22 -20.57
N GLU A 22 -7.78 -7.46 -20.63
CA GLU A 22 -8.41 -8.53 -21.43
C GLU A 22 -9.88 -8.76 -21.03
N ALA A 23 -10.18 -8.75 -19.73
CA ALA A 23 -11.55 -8.91 -19.24
C ALA A 23 -12.45 -7.72 -19.60
N ILE A 24 -11.93 -6.49 -19.58
CA ILE A 24 -12.65 -5.27 -19.99
C ILE A 24 -12.93 -5.28 -21.50
N GLU A 25 -11.93 -5.65 -22.30
CA GLU A 25 -12.05 -5.75 -23.77
C GLU A 25 -13.07 -6.81 -24.18
N ASN A 26 -13.06 -7.96 -23.51
CA ASN A 26 -14.04 -9.02 -23.73
C ASN A 26 -15.48 -8.60 -23.40
N LYS A 27 -15.67 -7.51 -22.63
CA LYS A 27 -16.98 -6.88 -22.39
C LYS A 27 -17.33 -5.78 -23.40
N GLY A 28 -16.51 -5.56 -24.43
CA GLY A 28 -16.76 -4.63 -25.52
C GLY A 28 -16.28 -3.19 -25.30
N ALA A 29 -15.48 -2.94 -24.26
CA ALA A 29 -14.87 -1.64 -24.01
C ALA A 29 -13.45 -1.56 -24.60
N GLU A 30 -12.96 -0.35 -24.87
CA GLU A 30 -11.57 -0.13 -25.30
C GLU A 30 -10.66 0.09 -24.09
N VAL A 31 -9.41 -0.38 -24.20
CA VAL A 31 -8.40 -0.23 -23.15
C VAL A 31 -7.13 0.39 -23.71
N SER A 32 -6.68 1.47 -23.09
CA SER A 32 -5.35 2.04 -23.28
C SER A 32 -4.54 2.02 -21.99
N LYS A 33 -3.21 2.18 -22.11
CA LYS A 33 -2.27 2.10 -20.98
C LYS A 33 -1.22 3.19 -21.10
N ILE A 34 -1.08 3.98 -20.05
CA ILE A 34 0.09 4.83 -19.83
C ILE A 34 0.95 4.18 -18.75
N ASN A 35 2.19 3.87 -19.10
CA ASN A 35 3.20 3.36 -18.19
C ASN A 35 3.97 4.53 -17.57
N LEU A 36 4.21 4.42 -16.27
CA LEU A 36 4.98 5.40 -15.49
C LEU A 36 6.36 4.87 -15.09
N SER A 37 6.66 3.60 -15.39
CA SER A 37 7.94 2.94 -15.09
C SER A 37 8.21 1.83 -16.11
N ILE A 38 9.47 1.38 -16.21
CA ILE A 38 9.85 0.25 -17.07
C ILE A 38 9.37 -1.07 -16.48
N GLY A 39 9.26 -1.17 -15.15
CA GLY A 39 8.62 -2.31 -14.49
C GLY A 39 7.16 -2.49 -14.94
N ASP A 40 6.44 -1.39 -15.13
CA ASP A 40 5.06 -1.41 -15.64
C ASP A 40 5.03 -1.91 -17.10
N VAL A 41 5.97 -1.43 -17.93
CA VAL A 41 6.16 -1.94 -19.31
C VAL A 41 6.41 -3.45 -19.31
N ALA A 42 7.24 -3.96 -18.40
CA ALA A 42 7.58 -5.39 -18.33
C ALA A 42 6.35 -6.28 -18.08
N PHE A 43 5.42 -5.87 -17.21
CA PHE A 43 4.18 -6.61 -16.96
C PHE A 43 3.12 -6.41 -18.05
N TRP A 44 3.18 -5.30 -18.78
CA TRP A 44 2.23 -5.01 -19.86
C TRP A 44 2.60 -5.66 -21.20
N TRP A 45 3.90 -5.88 -21.45
CA TRP A 45 4.42 -6.47 -22.69
C TRP A 45 3.72 -7.81 -23.05
N PRO A 46 3.46 -8.09 -24.35
CA PRO A 46 3.78 -7.30 -25.55
C PRO A 46 2.68 -6.32 -25.99
N ARG A 47 1.75 -5.95 -25.11
CA ARG A 47 0.63 -5.08 -25.48
C ARG A 47 1.12 -3.65 -25.75
N LYS A 48 0.45 -2.95 -26.67
CA LYS A 48 0.73 -1.53 -26.96
C LYS A 48 0.45 -0.68 -25.72
N SER A 49 1.31 0.28 -25.45
CA SER A 49 1.18 1.24 -24.37
C SER A 49 2.02 2.48 -24.66
N GLU A 50 1.65 3.59 -24.04
CA GLU A 50 2.49 4.78 -24.01
C GLU A 50 3.35 4.76 -22.75
N LEU A 51 4.55 5.33 -22.85
CA LEU A 51 5.44 5.52 -21.71
C LEU A 51 5.56 7.02 -21.49
N PHE A 52 5.06 7.51 -20.37
CA PHE A 52 5.24 8.92 -20.01
C PHE A 52 6.70 9.12 -19.58
N ARG A 53 7.50 9.86 -20.37
CA ARG A 53 8.95 10.05 -20.16
C ARG A 53 9.34 11.46 -19.75
N GLU A 54 8.38 12.39 -19.73
CA GLU A 54 8.64 13.78 -19.41
C GLU A 54 8.86 13.98 -17.91
N LYS A 55 9.15 15.24 -17.53
CA LYS A 55 9.30 15.59 -16.13
C LYS A 55 7.95 15.47 -15.40
N PRO A 56 7.96 15.13 -14.09
CA PRO A 56 6.73 14.98 -13.31
C PRO A 56 5.79 16.18 -13.36
N GLU A 57 6.33 17.40 -13.51
CA GLU A 57 5.52 18.63 -13.55
C GLU A 57 4.62 18.72 -14.78
N HIS A 58 4.96 18.01 -15.87
CA HIS A 58 4.17 17.99 -17.10
C HIS A 58 3.07 16.92 -17.09
N TRP A 59 3.07 16.04 -16.09
CA TRP A 59 2.18 14.88 -16.05
C TRP A 59 0.69 15.25 -16.15
N ALA A 60 0.25 16.24 -15.36
CA ALA A 60 -1.16 16.64 -15.36
C ALA A 60 -1.62 17.17 -16.74
N VAL A 61 -0.79 18.00 -17.39
CA VAL A 61 -1.09 18.56 -18.72
C VAL A 61 -1.08 17.48 -19.79
N TYR A 62 -0.12 16.55 -19.73
CA TYR A 62 -0.07 15.41 -20.64
C TYR A 62 -1.32 14.52 -20.50
N LEU A 63 -1.70 14.17 -19.27
CA LEU A 63 -2.87 13.33 -19.00
C LEU A 63 -4.17 14.01 -19.45
N ASP A 64 -4.32 15.30 -19.19
CA ASP A 64 -5.47 16.12 -19.59
C ASP A 64 -5.70 16.10 -21.11
N ARG A 65 -4.61 16.28 -21.87
CA ARG A 65 -4.61 16.13 -23.33
C ARG A 65 -4.93 14.71 -23.75
N TYR A 66 -4.29 13.72 -23.14
CA TYR A 66 -4.51 12.32 -23.44
C TYR A 66 -5.97 11.91 -23.30
N ILE A 67 -6.62 12.32 -22.20
CA ILE A 67 -8.05 12.08 -21.94
C ILE A 67 -8.91 12.65 -23.08
N SER A 68 -8.60 13.87 -23.52
CA SER A 68 -9.34 14.54 -24.61
C SER A 68 -9.15 13.81 -25.94
N ASP A 69 -7.91 13.55 -26.32
CA ASP A 69 -7.55 12.99 -27.63
C ASP A 69 -8.08 11.56 -27.81
N HIS A 70 -8.19 10.81 -26.70
CA HIS A 70 -8.62 9.40 -26.72
C HIS A 70 -10.04 9.21 -26.22
N ASN A 71 -10.78 10.27 -25.85
CA ASN A 71 -12.11 10.23 -25.28
C ASN A 71 -12.22 9.27 -24.07
N VAL A 72 -11.24 9.32 -23.16
CA VAL A 72 -11.19 8.43 -21.98
C VAL A 72 -12.42 8.66 -21.12
N THR A 73 -13.12 7.58 -20.75
CA THR A 73 -14.29 7.62 -19.86
C THR A 73 -13.98 7.13 -18.46
N ASP A 74 -12.93 6.33 -18.31
CA ASP A 74 -12.55 5.68 -17.06
C ASP A 74 -11.03 5.69 -16.87
N ILE A 75 -10.57 5.96 -15.66
CA ILE A 75 -9.17 5.76 -15.26
C ILE A 75 -9.09 4.68 -14.18
N VAL A 76 -8.21 3.71 -14.38
CA VAL A 76 -7.94 2.63 -13.40
C VAL A 76 -6.50 2.72 -12.92
N MET A 77 -6.27 2.74 -11.61
CA MET A 77 -4.93 2.88 -11.02
C MET A 77 -4.77 2.14 -9.69
N LEU A 78 -3.55 1.75 -9.32
CA LEU A 78 -3.28 1.15 -8.01
C LEU A 78 -2.97 2.24 -6.97
N GLY A 79 -3.86 2.40 -5.99
CA GLY A 79 -3.76 3.42 -4.94
C GLY A 79 -3.78 4.86 -5.48
N ASP A 80 -4.10 5.83 -4.63
CA ASP A 80 -4.15 7.26 -4.94
C ASP A 80 -2.97 8.05 -4.34
N GLY A 81 -2.17 7.46 -3.46
CA GLY A 81 -1.12 8.19 -2.73
C GLY A 81 0.10 8.61 -3.56
N ARG A 82 0.39 7.90 -4.66
CA ARG A 82 1.52 8.21 -5.57
C ARG A 82 1.26 9.54 -6.27
N ALA A 83 2.27 10.39 -6.39
CA ALA A 83 2.09 11.72 -6.98
C ALA A 83 1.40 11.72 -8.36
N PRO A 84 1.75 10.82 -9.31
CA PRO A 84 1.03 10.75 -10.59
C PRO A 84 -0.43 10.29 -10.45
N HIS A 85 -0.74 9.39 -9.52
CA HIS A 85 -2.10 8.90 -9.33
C HIS A 85 -2.98 9.95 -8.64
N HIS A 86 -2.43 10.63 -7.64
CA HIS A 86 -3.11 11.73 -6.96
C HIS A 86 -3.54 12.82 -7.95
N SER A 87 -2.62 13.27 -8.81
CA SER A 87 -2.97 14.26 -9.84
C SER A 87 -3.89 13.69 -10.91
N ALA A 88 -3.79 12.39 -11.23
CA ALA A 88 -4.70 11.75 -12.18
C ALA A 88 -6.14 11.75 -11.67
N ALA A 89 -6.36 11.48 -10.39
CA ALA A 89 -7.67 11.58 -9.75
C ALA A 89 -8.26 12.99 -9.91
N ALA A 90 -7.45 14.02 -9.63
CA ALA A 90 -7.86 15.42 -9.73
C ALA A 90 -8.21 15.83 -11.18
N VAL A 91 -7.37 15.46 -12.15
CA VAL A 91 -7.61 15.75 -13.58
C VAL A 91 -8.87 15.02 -14.08
N ALA A 92 -9.04 13.75 -13.71
CA ALA A 92 -10.21 12.96 -14.10
C ALA A 92 -11.51 13.55 -13.53
N SER A 93 -11.51 13.90 -12.24
CA SER A 93 -12.65 14.54 -11.57
C SER A 93 -13.05 15.86 -12.25
N ALA A 94 -12.07 16.71 -12.60
CA ALA A 94 -12.32 17.96 -13.31
C ALA A 94 -12.93 17.78 -14.71
N ARG A 95 -12.77 16.59 -15.31
CA ARG A 95 -13.29 16.24 -16.64
C ARG A 95 -14.55 15.37 -16.61
N GLY A 96 -15.05 15.01 -15.43
CA GLY A 96 -16.16 14.07 -15.30
C GLY A 96 -15.82 12.66 -15.78
N VAL A 97 -14.54 12.27 -15.69
CA VAL A 97 -14.05 10.91 -15.99
C VAL A 97 -14.12 10.07 -14.72
N ASP A 98 -14.66 8.86 -14.83
CA ASP A 98 -14.82 7.95 -13.70
C ASP A 98 -13.44 7.44 -13.25
N VAL A 99 -13.19 7.46 -11.94
CA VAL A 99 -11.91 6.99 -11.35
C VAL A 99 -12.15 5.72 -10.56
N HIS A 100 -11.34 4.69 -10.84
CA HIS A 100 -11.37 3.40 -10.16
C HIS A 100 -10.00 3.10 -9.55
N ILE A 101 -9.92 3.14 -8.22
CA ILE A 101 -8.68 2.88 -7.50
C ILE A 101 -8.69 1.45 -6.97
N LEU A 102 -7.71 0.68 -7.41
CA LEU A 102 -7.46 -0.68 -6.98
C LEU A 102 -6.58 -0.70 -5.74
N GLU A 103 -6.82 -1.66 -4.85
CA GLU A 103 -5.94 -2.02 -3.73
C GLU A 103 -5.98 -3.54 -3.47
N HIS A 104 -4.92 -4.08 -2.85
CA HIS A 104 -4.82 -5.45 -2.37
C HIS A 104 -5.93 -5.90 -1.41
N GLY A 105 -6.77 -4.99 -0.93
CA GLY A 105 -8.00 -5.28 -0.21
C GLY A 105 -7.83 -5.30 1.30
N TYR A 106 -8.91 -5.02 2.03
CA TYR A 106 -8.93 -5.04 3.50
C TYR A 106 -8.74 -6.45 4.07
N LEU A 107 -9.26 -7.47 3.38
CA LEU A 107 -9.22 -8.88 3.79
C LEU A 107 -8.49 -9.72 2.75
N ARG A 108 -7.24 -10.08 3.07
CA ARG A 108 -6.34 -10.80 2.18
C ARG A 108 -6.27 -12.29 2.55
N PRO A 109 -6.01 -13.19 1.58
CA PRO A 109 -5.58 -12.91 0.20
C PRO A 109 -6.71 -12.85 -0.84
N ASP A 110 -7.97 -13.09 -0.44
CA ASP A 110 -9.02 -13.44 -1.40
C ASP A 110 -9.75 -12.26 -2.03
N TRP A 111 -9.65 -11.08 -1.43
CA TRP A 111 -10.40 -9.91 -1.86
C TRP A 111 -9.47 -8.80 -2.34
N LEU A 112 -9.89 -8.12 -3.39
CA LEU A 112 -9.33 -6.84 -3.83
C LEU A 112 -10.38 -5.77 -3.56
N THR A 113 -9.91 -4.56 -3.26
CA THR A 113 -10.79 -3.40 -3.10
C THR A 113 -10.74 -2.56 -4.37
N ILE A 114 -11.90 -2.08 -4.80
CA ILE A 114 -12.06 -1.10 -5.87
C ILE A 114 -12.87 0.05 -5.30
N GLU A 115 -12.26 1.23 -5.21
CA GLU A 115 -12.88 2.43 -4.66
C GLU A 115 -13.07 3.50 -5.75
N PRO A 116 -14.24 4.15 -5.81
CA PRO A 116 -14.43 5.31 -6.66
C PRO A 116 -13.75 6.55 -6.08
N ASP A 117 -13.21 7.41 -6.95
CA ASP A 117 -12.58 8.72 -6.67
C ASP A 117 -11.31 8.74 -5.81
N GLY A 118 -11.29 8.00 -4.69
CA GLY A 118 -10.25 8.10 -3.67
C GLY A 118 -10.27 6.94 -2.68
N MET A 119 -9.15 6.74 -1.99
CA MET A 119 -9.04 5.73 -0.94
C MET A 119 -8.91 6.34 0.45
N SER A 120 -9.13 5.52 1.47
CA SER A 120 -8.91 5.85 2.88
C SER A 120 -9.69 7.09 3.31
N ALA A 121 -9.03 8.24 3.54
CA ALA A 121 -9.72 9.47 3.89
C ALA A 121 -10.66 9.98 2.78
N HIS A 122 -10.44 9.54 1.54
CA HIS A 122 -11.27 9.87 0.39
C HIS A 122 -12.21 8.73 -0.03
N SER A 123 -12.24 7.61 0.72
CA SER A 123 -13.17 6.51 0.43
C SER A 123 -14.61 6.97 0.62
N ARG A 124 -15.51 6.50 -0.26
CA ARG A 124 -16.96 6.70 -0.11
C ARG A 124 -17.59 5.74 0.90
N PHE A 125 -16.82 4.82 1.48
CA PHE A 125 -17.30 3.88 2.48
C PHE A 125 -17.73 4.64 3.75
N PRO A 126 -18.91 4.32 4.34
CA PRO A 126 -19.39 5.05 5.49
C PRO A 126 -18.48 4.87 6.71
N GLN A 127 -18.32 5.94 7.49
CA GLN A 127 -17.59 5.92 8.76
C GLN A 127 -18.51 5.66 9.97
N ASP A 128 -19.82 5.84 9.79
CA ASP A 128 -20.82 5.65 10.82
C ASP A 128 -21.06 4.16 11.11
N ALA A 129 -20.92 3.77 12.37
CA ALA A 129 -20.95 2.36 12.77
C ALA A 129 -22.32 1.72 12.52
N GLU A 130 -23.41 2.44 12.78
CA GLU A 130 -24.78 2.02 12.55
C GLU A 130 -25.03 1.79 11.06
N ARG A 131 -24.56 2.70 10.20
CA ARG A 131 -24.65 2.54 8.74
C ARG A 131 -23.85 1.36 8.22
N ILE A 132 -22.66 1.11 8.76
CA ILE A 132 -21.87 -0.08 8.42
C ILE A 132 -22.63 -1.35 8.80
N ARG A 133 -23.26 -1.40 9.98
CA ARG A 133 -24.07 -2.56 10.41
C ARG A 133 -25.26 -2.80 9.48
N MET A 134 -25.98 -1.75 9.09
CA MET A 134 -27.09 -1.87 8.13
C MET A 134 -26.63 -2.42 6.77
N ILE A 135 -25.48 -1.97 6.25
CA ILE A 135 -24.93 -2.53 5.00
C ILE A 135 -24.61 -4.01 5.20
N ALA A 136 -23.98 -4.38 6.32
CA ALA A 136 -23.60 -5.75 6.63
C ALA A 136 -24.81 -6.70 6.73
N GLU A 137 -25.94 -6.25 7.29
CA GLU A 137 -27.18 -7.03 7.36
C GLU A 137 -27.74 -7.38 5.98
N SER A 138 -27.56 -6.49 5.00
CA SER A 138 -28.00 -6.69 3.62
C SER A 138 -26.96 -7.37 2.72
N ALA A 139 -25.74 -7.56 3.22
CA ALA A 139 -24.63 -8.08 2.42
C ALA A 139 -24.78 -9.60 2.19
N PRO A 140 -24.35 -10.11 1.02
CA PRO A 140 -24.30 -11.55 0.79
C PRO A 140 -23.44 -12.25 1.83
N ALA A 141 -23.86 -13.43 2.27
CA ALA A 141 -23.06 -14.26 3.15
C ALA A 141 -21.73 -14.62 2.46
N ILE A 142 -20.63 -14.48 3.20
CA ILE A 142 -19.30 -14.88 2.75
C ILE A 142 -19.02 -16.26 3.35
N ASP A 143 -18.62 -17.23 2.52
CA ASP A 143 -18.08 -18.48 3.05
C ASP A 143 -16.68 -18.24 3.63
N GLY A 144 -16.38 -18.83 4.79
CA GLY A 144 -15.06 -18.70 5.42
C GLY A 144 -13.95 -19.47 4.70
N VAL A 145 -14.16 -19.85 3.44
CA VAL A 145 -13.27 -20.72 2.68
C VAL A 145 -12.19 -19.87 2.03
N GLY A 146 -10.95 -20.04 2.49
CA GLY A 146 -9.77 -19.45 1.85
C GLY A 146 -9.62 -19.98 0.43
N ARG A 147 -9.74 -19.10 -0.57
CA ARG A 147 -9.71 -19.48 -2.00
C ARG A 147 -8.30 -19.49 -2.57
N TYR A 148 -7.49 -18.54 -2.16
CA TYR A 148 -6.16 -18.30 -2.70
C TYR A 148 -5.09 -18.43 -1.63
N ARG A 149 -3.87 -18.74 -2.07
CA ARG A 149 -2.68 -18.81 -1.21
C ARG A 149 -1.66 -17.78 -1.66
N SER A 150 -1.08 -17.05 -0.72
CA SER A 150 0.06 -16.18 -1.01
C SER A 150 1.35 -16.99 -1.10
N SER A 151 2.04 -16.91 -2.24
CA SER A 151 3.37 -17.51 -2.42
C SER A 151 4.43 -16.42 -2.30
N PHE A 152 5.32 -16.54 -1.31
CA PHE A 152 6.44 -15.62 -1.13
C PHE A 152 7.38 -15.64 -2.35
N LEU A 153 7.63 -16.82 -2.92
CA LEU A 153 8.49 -16.95 -4.11
C LEU A 153 7.90 -16.22 -5.31
N THR A 154 6.59 -16.34 -5.52
CA THR A 154 5.89 -15.64 -6.60
C THR A 154 5.94 -14.13 -6.39
N TYR A 155 5.71 -13.68 -5.15
CA TYR A 155 5.83 -12.27 -4.78
C TYR A 155 7.24 -11.73 -5.07
N ALA A 156 8.28 -12.43 -4.60
CA ALA A 156 9.67 -12.04 -4.80
C ALA A 156 10.08 -12.01 -6.28
N LEU A 157 9.63 -12.98 -7.08
CA LEU A 157 9.87 -13.00 -8.52
C LEU A 157 9.22 -11.80 -9.22
N TYR A 158 7.96 -11.51 -8.91
CA TYR A 158 7.27 -10.37 -9.52
C TYR A 158 7.87 -9.03 -9.09
N ASP A 159 8.26 -8.93 -7.83
CA ASP A 159 9.00 -7.77 -7.31
C ASP A 159 10.31 -7.56 -8.08
N LEU A 160 11.07 -8.63 -8.33
CA LEU A 160 12.30 -8.59 -9.12
C LEU A 160 12.03 -8.15 -10.57
N VAL A 161 11.03 -8.75 -11.23
CA VAL A 161 10.62 -8.39 -12.60
C VAL A 161 10.21 -6.93 -12.69
N TYR A 162 9.59 -6.38 -11.64
CA TYR A 162 9.24 -4.97 -11.58
C TYR A 162 10.45 -4.06 -11.37
N HIS A 163 11.29 -4.35 -10.38
CA HIS A 163 12.31 -3.43 -9.91
C HIS A 163 13.62 -3.49 -10.70
N VAL A 164 14.04 -4.67 -11.17
CA VAL A 164 15.32 -4.83 -11.89
C VAL A 164 15.38 -4.00 -13.18
N PRO A 165 14.37 -4.01 -14.06
CA PRO A 165 14.40 -3.19 -15.27
C PRO A 165 14.48 -1.69 -14.97
N ASN A 166 13.78 -1.25 -13.91
CA ASN A 166 13.83 0.15 -13.48
C ASN A 166 15.24 0.56 -13.03
N VAL A 167 15.97 -0.33 -12.35
CA VAL A 167 17.35 -0.04 -11.90
C VAL A 167 18.35 -0.11 -13.06
N LEU A 168 18.27 -1.14 -13.90
CA LEU A 168 19.26 -1.39 -14.95
C LEU A 168 19.08 -0.48 -16.18
N LEU A 169 17.84 -0.21 -16.57
CA LEU A 169 17.50 0.48 -17.82
C LEU A 169 16.82 1.83 -17.60
N GLY A 170 16.27 2.08 -16.40
CA GLY A 170 15.50 3.30 -16.14
C GLY A 170 16.26 4.58 -16.46
N TRP A 171 17.53 4.68 -16.06
CA TRP A 171 18.36 5.85 -16.35
C TRP A 171 18.57 6.13 -17.85
N LEU A 172 18.49 5.09 -18.70
CA LEU A 172 18.69 5.20 -20.14
C LEU A 172 17.41 5.56 -20.89
N VAL A 173 16.28 4.92 -20.54
CA VAL A 173 15.02 5.04 -21.30
C VAL A 173 13.94 5.87 -20.61
N HIS A 174 14.15 6.22 -19.34
CA HIS A 174 13.23 7.00 -18.51
C HIS A 174 14.00 7.83 -17.46
N PRO A 175 14.78 8.84 -17.91
CA PRO A 175 15.72 9.56 -17.06
C PRO A 175 15.07 10.40 -15.96
N HIS A 176 13.76 10.66 -16.08
CA HIS A 176 12.98 11.42 -15.09
C HIS A 176 12.21 10.51 -14.13
N TYR A 177 12.32 9.19 -14.24
CA TYR A 177 11.68 8.25 -13.33
C TYR A 177 12.23 8.43 -11.92
N ARG A 178 11.34 8.61 -10.94
CA ARG A 178 11.67 8.49 -9.53
C ARG A 178 10.95 7.29 -8.95
N THR A 179 11.70 6.42 -8.28
CA THR A 179 11.14 5.28 -7.56
C THR A 179 10.22 5.77 -6.46
N HIS A 180 9.05 5.15 -6.33
CA HIS A 180 8.03 5.49 -5.34
C HIS A 180 8.30 4.89 -3.96
N GLY A 181 9.31 4.00 -3.84
CA GLY A 181 9.71 3.40 -2.59
C GLY A 181 10.51 4.38 -1.71
N PRO A 182 10.44 4.27 -0.38
CA PRO A 182 11.10 5.19 0.55
C PRO A 182 12.64 5.10 0.49
N VAL A 183 13.18 4.01 -0.04
CA VAL A 183 14.62 3.77 -0.20
C VAL A 183 14.91 3.16 -1.56
N HIS A 184 16.13 3.35 -2.04
CA HIS A 184 16.58 2.72 -3.29
C HIS A 184 16.45 1.18 -3.21
N PRO A 185 15.97 0.48 -4.25
CA PRO A 185 15.69 -0.97 -4.20
C PRO A 185 16.85 -1.82 -3.67
N VAL A 186 18.09 -1.48 -4.01
CA VAL A 186 19.30 -2.16 -3.51
C VAL A 186 19.42 -2.10 -1.98
N ARG A 187 19.13 -0.95 -1.36
CA ARG A 187 19.15 -0.80 0.10
C ARG A 187 18.03 -1.58 0.75
N GLU A 188 16.86 -1.62 0.10
CA GLU A 188 15.73 -2.43 0.54
C GLU A 188 16.08 -3.92 0.54
N TYR A 189 16.60 -4.46 -0.56
CA TYR A 189 17.06 -5.85 -0.65
C TYR A 189 18.16 -6.18 0.37
N ALA A 190 19.11 -5.26 0.58
CA ALA A 190 20.13 -5.44 1.63
C ALA A 190 19.49 -5.54 3.02
N GLY A 191 18.51 -4.69 3.34
CA GLY A 191 17.75 -4.77 4.60
C GLY A 191 17.06 -6.13 4.78
N TRP A 192 16.42 -6.64 3.72
CA TRP A 192 15.81 -7.97 3.73
C TRP A 192 16.80 -9.10 3.98
N ILE A 193 17.98 -9.05 3.34
CA ILE A 193 19.06 -10.03 3.56
C ILE A 193 19.52 -9.96 5.02
N TRP A 194 19.80 -8.77 5.55
CA TRP A 194 20.20 -8.60 6.95
C TRP A 194 19.14 -9.08 7.94
N LYS A 195 17.86 -8.84 7.65
CA LYS A 195 16.73 -9.36 8.42
C LYS A 195 16.72 -10.88 8.42
N ALA A 196 16.87 -11.51 7.25
CA ALA A 196 16.92 -12.97 7.10
C ALA A 196 18.03 -13.59 7.96
N LEU A 197 19.24 -13.01 7.91
CA LEU A 197 20.40 -13.44 8.69
C LEU A 197 20.16 -13.35 10.21
N ARG A 198 19.33 -12.42 10.67
CA ARG A 198 19.06 -12.17 12.11
C ARG A 198 17.74 -12.77 12.60
N MET A 199 17.01 -13.55 11.78
CA MET A 199 15.66 -14.03 12.12
C MET A 199 15.58 -14.77 13.46
N LYS A 200 16.55 -15.66 13.76
CA LYS A 200 16.57 -16.40 15.04
C LYS A 200 16.72 -15.48 16.25
N SER A 201 17.66 -14.53 16.18
CA SER A 201 17.87 -13.54 17.25
C SER A 201 16.67 -12.61 17.39
N ARG A 202 16.09 -12.14 16.29
CA ARG A 202 14.87 -11.32 16.30
C ARG A 202 13.69 -12.04 16.94
N ARG A 203 13.51 -13.33 16.63
CA ARG A 203 12.43 -14.13 17.22
C ARG A 203 12.63 -14.32 18.72
N ARG A 204 13.84 -14.67 19.15
CA ARG A 204 14.17 -14.76 20.57
C ARG A 204 13.91 -13.44 21.31
N ASN A 205 14.31 -12.30 20.74
CA ASN A 205 14.07 -10.99 21.36
C ASN A 205 12.58 -10.65 21.43
N ALA A 206 11.80 -11.02 20.40
CA ALA A 206 10.35 -10.85 20.40
C ALA A 206 9.67 -11.73 21.47
N ASP A 207 10.11 -12.98 21.62
CA ASP A 207 9.60 -13.90 22.64
C ASP A 207 9.91 -13.38 24.05
N LEU A 208 11.13 -12.87 24.27
CA LEU A 208 11.53 -12.25 25.54
C LEU A 208 10.70 -11.00 25.85
N ALA A 209 10.51 -10.10 24.88
CA ALA A 209 9.71 -8.88 25.06
C ALA A 209 8.25 -9.23 25.35
N THR A 210 7.69 -10.22 24.64
CA THR A 210 6.31 -10.69 24.86
C THR A 210 6.16 -11.32 26.24
N THR A 211 7.11 -12.16 26.65
CA THR A 211 7.10 -12.79 27.97
C THR A 211 7.20 -11.73 29.07
N ALA A 212 8.13 -10.78 28.95
CA ALA A 212 8.27 -9.69 29.91
C ALA A 212 7.01 -8.82 29.99
N ALA A 213 6.38 -8.52 28.85
CA ALA A 213 5.15 -7.73 28.78
C ALA A 213 3.93 -8.46 29.37
N LEU A 214 3.96 -9.79 29.45
CA LEU A 214 2.86 -10.62 29.98
C LEU A 214 3.15 -11.23 31.35
N THR A 215 4.35 -10.99 31.91
CA THR A 215 4.73 -11.54 33.21
C THR A 215 3.86 -10.94 34.32
N PRO A 216 3.21 -11.76 35.16
CA PRO A 216 2.42 -11.27 36.27
C PRO A 216 3.26 -10.44 37.25
N ILE A 217 2.66 -9.39 37.82
CA ILE A 217 3.33 -8.51 38.78
C ILE A 217 2.67 -8.71 40.14
N GLN A 218 3.50 -8.81 41.17
CA GLN A 218 3.03 -8.78 42.55
C GLN A 218 2.61 -7.34 42.89
N THR A 219 1.35 -7.17 43.28
CA THR A 219 0.80 -5.90 43.78
C THR A 219 0.38 -6.06 45.23
N ALA A 220 0.05 -4.95 45.89
CA ALA A 220 -0.46 -4.95 47.27
C ALA A 220 -1.73 -5.81 47.41
N ASP A 221 -2.54 -5.90 46.35
CA ASP A 221 -3.81 -6.65 46.32
C ASP A 221 -3.64 -8.08 45.75
N GLY A 222 -2.41 -8.55 45.54
CA GLY A 222 -2.10 -9.88 45.00
C GLY A 222 -1.42 -9.87 43.62
N VAL A 223 -1.36 -11.03 42.98
CA VAL A 223 -0.73 -11.19 41.66
C VAL A 223 -1.70 -10.70 40.58
N ARG A 224 -1.25 -9.76 39.74
CA ARG A 224 -2.06 -9.21 38.65
C ARG A 224 -1.34 -9.30 37.31
N LEU A 225 -2.08 -9.62 36.26
CA LEU A 225 -1.57 -9.52 34.89
C LEU A 225 -1.46 -8.05 34.44
N PRO A 226 -0.41 -7.68 33.68
CA PRO A 226 -0.29 -6.36 33.10
C PRO A 226 -1.38 -6.10 32.05
N ARG A 227 -1.83 -4.84 31.96
CA ARG A 227 -2.71 -4.40 30.87
C ARG A 227 -1.84 -4.06 29.67
N VAL A 228 -1.99 -4.81 28.59
CA VAL A 228 -1.17 -4.63 27.39
C VAL A 228 -1.91 -3.80 26.35
N PHE A 229 -1.24 -2.74 25.89
CA PHE A 229 -1.64 -1.90 24.78
C PHE A 229 -0.76 -2.25 23.59
N LEU A 230 -1.36 -2.66 22.48
CA LEU A 230 -0.64 -3.07 21.28
C LEU A 230 -0.66 -1.96 20.24
N PHE A 231 0.51 -1.53 19.79
CA PHE A 231 0.66 -0.63 18.66
C PHE A 231 1.22 -1.41 17.45
N PRO A 232 0.41 -1.75 16.44
CA PRO A 232 0.91 -2.34 15.20
C PRO A 232 1.63 -1.28 14.37
N LEU A 233 2.94 -1.44 14.18
CA LEU A 233 3.73 -0.56 13.33
C LEU A 233 3.38 -0.79 11.86
N GLN A 234 3.27 0.32 11.13
CA GLN A 234 3.19 0.35 9.67
C GLN A 234 4.59 0.56 9.06
N LEU A 235 4.67 0.67 7.73
CA LEU A 235 5.91 1.07 7.05
C LEU A 235 6.01 2.61 7.01
N PRO A 236 7.18 3.22 7.29
CA PRO A 236 7.34 4.68 7.16
C PRO A 236 7.07 5.22 5.75
N GLY A 237 7.31 4.40 4.72
CA GLY A 237 7.04 4.72 3.32
C GLY A 237 5.62 4.43 2.85
N ASP A 238 4.73 3.99 3.74
CA ASP A 238 3.35 3.70 3.37
C ASP A 238 2.60 4.99 3.05
N TYR A 239 1.93 5.05 1.90
CA TYR A 239 1.13 6.20 1.51
C TYR A 239 -0.06 6.44 2.45
N GLN A 240 -0.55 5.40 3.14
CA GLN A 240 -1.53 5.54 4.20
C GLN A 240 -1.03 6.44 5.33
N ILE A 241 0.24 6.30 5.70
CA ILE A 241 0.88 7.19 6.66
C ILE A 241 1.12 8.57 6.03
N ILE A 242 1.83 8.61 4.91
CA ILE A 242 2.32 9.88 4.32
C ILE A 242 1.19 10.82 3.93
N ARG A 243 0.05 10.29 3.47
CA ARG A 243 -1.06 11.10 2.92
C ARG A 243 -2.28 11.19 3.83
N HIS A 244 -2.55 10.16 4.62
CA HIS A 244 -3.82 10.05 5.34
C HIS A 244 -3.67 10.06 6.87
N ALA A 245 -2.46 9.84 7.40
CA ALA A 245 -2.25 9.92 8.85
C ALA A 245 -1.95 11.37 9.31
N PRO A 246 -2.35 11.74 10.54
CA PRO A 246 -1.99 13.02 11.12
C PRO A 246 -0.47 13.24 11.12
N GLY A 247 -0.01 14.34 10.53
CA GLY A 247 1.40 14.70 10.45
C GLY A 247 2.21 13.95 9.38
N GLY A 248 1.67 12.92 8.73
CA GLY A 248 2.34 12.25 7.61
C GLY A 248 3.63 11.50 7.96
N ASP A 249 3.92 11.32 9.25
CA ASP A 249 5.20 10.80 9.74
C ASP A 249 4.99 9.74 10.81
N LEU A 250 5.28 8.48 10.47
CA LEU A 250 5.16 7.35 11.39
C LEU A 250 6.07 7.53 12.62
N PHE A 251 7.24 8.15 12.47
CA PHE A 251 8.16 8.35 13.58
C PHE A 251 7.59 9.33 14.60
N ALA A 252 7.08 10.48 14.13
CA ALA A 252 6.42 11.46 14.98
C ALA A 252 5.16 10.88 15.67
N ILE A 253 4.40 10.04 14.96
CA ILE A 253 3.24 9.33 15.53
C ILE A 253 3.70 8.40 16.67
N VAL A 254 4.73 7.58 16.45
CA VAL A 254 5.27 6.68 17.48
C VAL A 254 5.78 7.47 18.69
N ASP A 255 6.54 8.55 18.47
CA ASP A 255 7.06 9.39 19.54
C ASP A 255 5.91 10.03 20.37
N SER A 256 4.85 10.49 19.70
CA SER A 256 3.65 11.04 20.34
C SER A 256 2.88 9.99 21.16
N VAL A 257 2.77 8.77 20.65
CA VAL A 257 2.14 7.65 21.37
C VAL A 257 2.94 7.28 22.61
N ILE A 258 4.27 7.18 22.51
CA ILE A 258 5.14 6.91 23.66
C ILE A 258 5.00 8.01 24.70
N ALA A 259 5.06 9.29 24.30
CA ALA A 259 4.94 10.42 25.21
C ALA A 259 3.58 10.45 25.93
N SER A 260 2.49 10.23 25.19
CA SER A 260 1.14 10.14 25.76
C SER A 260 1.02 8.94 26.71
N PHE A 261 1.54 7.78 26.32
CA PHE A 261 1.49 6.59 27.16
C PHE A 261 2.26 6.80 28.46
N ALA A 262 3.49 7.31 28.41
CA ALA A 262 4.30 7.58 29.60
C ALA A 262 3.61 8.54 30.59
N LYS A 263 2.81 9.50 30.08
CA LYS A 263 2.09 10.47 30.91
C LYS A 263 0.81 9.90 31.56
N HIS A 264 0.15 8.94 30.92
CA HIS A 264 -1.21 8.52 31.29
C HIS A 264 -1.33 7.04 31.71
N ALA A 265 -0.31 6.23 31.45
CA ALA A 265 -0.30 4.81 31.77
C ALA A 265 -0.22 4.57 33.29
N GLY A 266 -0.97 3.57 33.76
CA GLY A 266 -0.77 3.04 35.11
C GLY A 266 0.54 2.27 35.23
N SER A 267 1.03 2.06 36.45
CA SER A 267 2.28 1.32 36.74
C SER A 267 2.29 -0.13 36.21
N ASN A 268 1.10 -0.72 36.03
CA ASN A 268 0.90 -2.07 35.50
C ASN A 268 0.51 -2.11 34.00
N ASP A 269 0.46 -0.95 33.34
CA ASP A 269 0.19 -0.90 31.90
C ASP A 269 1.49 -1.12 31.12
N ARG A 270 1.40 -1.77 29.96
CA ARG A 270 2.55 -2.07 29.07
C ARG A 270 2.21 -1.69 27.65
N LEU A 271 3.09 -0.96 26.97
CA LEU A 271 2.96 -0.63 25.55
C LEU A 271 3.86 -1.56 24.74
N LEU A 272 3.26 -2.36 23.87
CA LEU A 272 3.96 -3.30 23.00
C LEU A 272 3.87 -2.83 21.54
N PHE A 273 5.02 -2.72 20.88
CA PHE A 273 5.08 -2.42 19.46
C PHE A 273 5.26 -3.69 18.63
N LYS A 274 4.33 -3.94 17.72
CA LYS A 274 4.43 -5.07 16.77
C LYS A 274 4.97 -4.57 15.45
N VAL A 275 6.21 -4.94 15.14
CA VAL A 275 6.87 -4.57 13.88
C VAL A 275 6.13 -5.16 12.67
N HIS A 276 5.98 -4.36 11.61
CA HIS A 276 5.36 -4.80 10.36
C HIS A 276 6.07 -6.03 9.77
N PRO A 277 5.36 -7.06 9.29
CA PRO A 277 5.98 -8.27 8.71
C PRO A 277 6.92 -7.97 7.54
N ILE A 278 6.63 -6.89 6.80
CA ILE A 278 7.38 -6.45 5.61
C ILE A 278 8.46 -5.39 5.94
N ASP A 279 8.60 -4.97 7.21
CA ASP A 279 9.66 -4.03 7.59
C ASP A 279 11.05 -4.67 7.35
N ASN A 280 11.89 -3.99 6.57
CA ASN A 280 13.22 -4.45 6.16
C ASN A 280 14.31 -4.22 7.23
N GLY A 281 13.96 -3.68 8.39
CA GLY A 281 14.87 -3.41 9.52
C GLY A 281 15.61 -2.08 9.45
N LEU A 282 15.47 -1.29 8.37
CA LEU A 282 16.19 -0.02 8.22
C LEU A 282 15.68 1.06 9.18
N SER A 283 14.43 0.96 9.64
CA SER A 283 13.82 1.88 10.61
C SER A 283 14.45 1.82 12.00
N ARG A 284 15.20 0.74 12.32
CA ARG A 284 15.90 0.58 13.62
C ARG A 284 14.98 0.81 14.82
N TRP A 285 13.81 0.18 14.77
CA TRP A 285 12.78 0.31 15.80
C TRP A 285 13.26 0.01 17.23
N PRO A 286 14.08 -1.04 17.49
CA PRO A 286 14.58 -1.29 18.85
C PRO A 286 15.42 -0.15 19.42
N GLU A 287 16.18 0.57 18.59
CA GLU A 287 17.01 1.70 19.03
C GLU A 287 16.20 2.96 19.31
N ARG A 288 15.05 3.12 18.63
CA ARG A 288 14.14 4.26 18.74
C ARG A 288 13.12 4.07 19.87
N ILE A 289 12.55 2.89 19.97
CA ILE A 289 11.58 2.51 21.00
C ILE A 289 12.40 1.99 22.19
N ARG A 290 13.03 2.92 22.92
CA ARG A 290 13.71 2.56 24.17
C ARG A 290 12.68 2.42 25.28
N ALA A 291 12.83 1.36 26.05
CA ALA A 291 12.08 1.12 27.27
C ALA A 291 12.46 2.13 28.36
#